data_AF-Q01CC1-F1
#
_entry.id   AF-Q01CC1-F1
#
_cell.length_a   1.000
_cell.length_b   1.000
_cell.length_c   1.000
_cell.angle_alpha   90.00
_cell.angle_beta   90.00
_cell.angle_gamma   90.00
#
_symmetry.space_group_name_H-M   'P 1'
#
loop_
_entity.id
_entity.type
_entity.pdbx_description
1 polymer ?
#
loop_
_entity_poly.entity_id
_entity_poly.type
_entity_poly.pdbx_seq_one_letter_code
_entity_poly.pdbx_strand_id
1 'polypeptide(L)'
;MAAATAARDAAAAFARALFADEASTEAFARAVRGDSGEMQGKAVFFEAPLAACGTLERVLEMGAKANAPAEKRVGAIATRSRLVSASDVESAIGCGLAKEDVRAFEEACARTTGEEEFGVVLSVGLPCSTNVVRFAVVRGGMLEMDDRVVDPAAPSIWAMKPKSTPEAPTKETQWLYCTDRGMDRAEKMPHFKWTGDLRPAKISHDERYFRGLLAVPEDVVKTDYAETSYPKSEAESRLQQVMHELSENEKKQLHKCCIVSRGALDAVVRAIRPGVVPDELDRICHNYITAHGGYPSPLNYYGFPKSCCISVNEVICHGIPDARPLEKGDIVNIDVTAYIYGYHGDLNETVLVGKPEDVDEKSKHLLKVALECLWRGIDIVKPGTRYRDIGNVVTSHANANDCSVVKTYCGHGINTLFHCAPNVPHYANNKATGSMKKGHSFTIEPMINLGEWRDVTWPDGWTAVTKDGSRSAQYEHTMVCTDDGVEVLTARLPTSPAVFPFVSETEESSVDSLTGRMAAATL
;
A
#
# COMPACT_ATOMS: atom_id res chain seq x y z
N MET A 1 -0.24 -2.50 17.76
CA MET A 1 0.48 -3.47 18.62
C MET A 1 -0.45 -4.36 19.45
N ALA A 2 -1.32 -3.84 20.33
CA ALA A 2 -2.17 -4.69 21.19
C ALA A 2 -3.07 -5.68 20.42
N ALA A 3 -3.72 -5.24 19.33
CA ALA A 3 -4.55 -6.10 18.48
C ALA A 3 -3.73 -7.20 17.78
N ALA A 4 -2.51 -6.87 17.34
CA ALA A 4 -1.59 -7.83 16.73
C ALA A 4 -1.12 -8.88 17.74
N THR A 5 -0.76 -8.46 18.96
CA THR A 5 -0.42 -9.40 20.04
C THR A 5 -1.61 -10.31 20.37
N ALA A 6 -2.82 -9.75 20.51
CA ALA A 6 -4.03 -10.53 20.76
C ALA A 6 -4.31 -11.54 19.63
N ALA A 7 -4.08 -11.15 18.37
CA ALA A 7 -4.25 -12.05 17.24
C ALA A 7 -3.16 -13.13 17.16
N ARG A 8 -1.91 -12.80 17.49
CA ARG A 8 -0.82 -13.78 17.64
C ARG A 8 -1.18 -14.84 18.67
N ASP A 9 -1.67 -14.41 19.82
CA ASP A 9 -2.06 -15.30 20.91
C ASP A 9 -3.29 -16.13 20.55
N ALA A 10 -4.30 -15.52 19.91
CA ALA A 10 -5.48 -16.22 19.43
C ALA A 10 -5.17 -17.25 18.35
N ALA A 11 -4.29 -16.93 17.40
CA ALA A 11 -3.81 -17.88 16.40
C ALA A 11 -3.08 -19.06 17.05
N ALA A 12 -2.24 -18.78 18.05
CA ALA A 12 -1.50 -19.79 18.81
C ALA A 12 -2.43 -20.73 19.58
N ALA A 13 -3.40 -20.15 20.28
CA ALA A 13 -4.35 -20.89 21.11
C ALA A 13 -5.26 -21.76 20.23
N PHE A 14 -5.77 -21.20 19.13
CA PHE A 14 -6.54 -21.94 18.14
C PHE A 14 -5.74 -23.09 17.52
N ALA A 15 -4.48 -22.87 17.12
CA ALA A 15 -3.61 -23.92 16.57
C ALA A 15 -3.46 -25.09 17.56
N ARG A 16 -3.13 -24.78 18.81
CA ARG A 16 -2.97 -25.78 19.87
C ARG A 16 -4.26 -26.55 20.13
N ALA A 17 -5.42 -25.88 20.10
CA ALA A 17 -6.71 -26.53 20.27
C ALA A 17 -7.08 -27.43 19.09
N LEU A 18 -6.78 -27.03 17.86
CA LEU A 18 -7.09 -27.78 16.64
C LEU A 18 -6.26 -29.07 16.54
N PHE A 19 -5.00 -29.02 16.96
CA PHE A 19 -4.05 -30.14 16.90
C PHE A 19 -3.70 -30.69 18.30
N ALA A 20 -4.66 -30.67 19.22
CA ALA A 20 -4.46 -31.08 20.61
C ALA A 20 -4.25 -32.59 20.80
N ASP A 21 -4.77 -33.40 19.87
CA ASP A 21 -4.68 -34.86 19.90
C ASP A 21 -4.50 -35.44 18.49
N GLU A 22 -3.87 -36.61 18.41
CA GLU A 22 -3.53 -37.30 17.16
C GLU A 22 -4.78 -37.63 16.32
N ALA A 23 -5.86 -38.08 16.96
CA ALA A 23 -7.11 -38.42 16.27
C ALA A 23 -7.77 -37.20 15.60
N SER A 24 -7.79 -36.03 16.26
CA SER A 24 -8.25 -34.76 15.67
C SER A 24 -7.37 -34.32 14.52
N THR A 25 -6.06 -34.46 14.68
CA THR A 25 -5.06 -34.08 13.68
C THR A 25 -5.22 -34.91 12.41
N GLU A 26 -5.34 -36.23 12.54
CA GLU A 26 -5.61 -37.14 11.43
C GLU A 26 -6.97 -36.88 10.78
N ALA A 27 -8.02 -36.70 11.58
CA ALA A 27 -9.37 -36.45 11.06
C ALA A 27 -9.41 -35.14 10.27
N PHE A 28 -8.72 -34.10 10.75
CA PHE A 28 -8.59 -32.82 10.07
C PHE A 28 -7.81 -32.97 8.76
N ALA A 29 -6.62 -33.58 8.81
CA ALA A 29 -5.79 -33.81 7.63
C ALA A 29 -6.56 -34.60 6.56
N ARG A 30 -7.24 -35.69 6.94
CA ARG A 30 -8.07 -36.51 6.06
C ARG A 30 -9.22 -35.70 5.44
N ALA A 31 -9.89 -34.88 6.23
CA ALA A 31 -11.00 -34.06 5.78
C ALA A 31 -10.56 -32.97 4.79
N VAL A 32 -9.41 -32.33 5.01
CA VAL A 32 -8.87 -31.31 4.10
C VAL A 32 -8.29 -31.94 2.83
N ARG A 33 -7.66 -33.11 2.94
CA ARG A 33 -7.11 -33.88 1.82
C ARG A 33 -8.18 -34.36 0.83
N GLY A 34 -9.34 -34.77 1.35
CA GLY A 34 -10.39 -35.41 0.57
C GLY A 34 -9.90 -36.67 -0.16
N ASP A 35 -10.49 -36.94 -1.32
CA ASP A 35 -10.20 -38.13 -2.15
C ASP A 35 -9.01 -37.93 -3.11
N SER A 36 -8.49 -36.71 -3.25
CA SER A 36 -7.72 -36.29 -4.44
C SER A 36 -6.23 -35.99 -4.27
N GLY A 37 -5.70 -35.66 -3.08
CA GLY A 37 -4.42 -34.93 -3.03
C GLY A 37 -3.37 -35.48 -2.07
N GLU A 38 -2.24 -35.93 -2.59
CA GLU A 38 -1.02 -36.15 -1.81
C GLU A 38 -0.68 -34.91 -0.94
N MET A 39 -0.31 -35.11 0.33
CA MET A 39 0.04 -34.04 1.29
C MET A 39 1.51 -33.59 1.14
N GLN A 40 2.34 -34.43 0.51
CA GLN A 40 3.75 -34.16 0.28
C GLN A 40 3.93 -32.86 -0.50
N GLY A 41 4.82 -31.99 -0.03
CA GLY A 41 5.08 -30.70 -0.68
C GLY A 41 3.95 -29.68 -0.54
N LYS A 42 2.96 -29.91 0.34
CA LYS A 42 1.82 -29.01 0.56
C LYS A 42 1.67 -28.62 2.03
N ALA A 43 0.96 -27.52 2.24
CA ALA A 43 0.51 -27.06 3.53
C ALA A 43 -1.02 -26.90 3.55
N VAL A 44 -1.62 -27.04 4.72
CA VAL A 44 -3.01 -26.71 4.98
C VAL A 44 -3.10 -25.24 5.33
N PHE A 45 -3.81 -24.47 4.52
CA PHE A 45 -4.12 -23.08 4.77
C PHE A 45 -5.50 -22.95 5.42
N PHE A 46 -5.58 -22.15 6.50
CA PHE A 46 -6.83 -21.77 7.15
C PHE A 46 -6.84 -20.27 7.44
N GLU A 47 -7.96 -19.62 7.16
CA GLU A 47 -8.16 -18.21 7.49
C GLU A 47 -9.46 -17.98 8.28
N ALA A 48 -9.37 -17.14 9.31
CA ALA A 48 -10.52 -16.68 10.07
C ALA A 48 -10.31 -15.26 10.63
N PRO A 49 -11.39 -14.46 10.81
CA PRO A 49 -11.28 -13.20 11.51
C PRO A 49 -10.98 -13.43 13.01
N LEU A 50 -10.30 -12.48 13.65
CA LEU A 50 -9.89 -12.53 15.05
C LEU A 50 -11.06 -12.87 16.00
N ALA A 51 -12.24 -12.30 15.75
CA ALA A 51 -13.45 -12.56 16.54
C ALA A 51 -13.92 -14.03 16.45
N ALA A 52 -13.63 -14.73 15.36
CA ALA A 52 -13.99 -16.13 15.18
C ALA A 52 -13.00 -17.08 15.87
N CYS A 53 -11.70 -16.73 15.96
CA CYS A 53 -10.67 -17.60 16.53
C CYS A 53 -11.01 -18.09 17.94
N GLY A 54 -11.34 -17.17 18.87
CA GLY A 54 -11.71 -17.55 20.24
C GLY A 54 -13.06 -18.29 20.35
N THR A 55 -13.91 -18.20 19.32
CA THR A 55 -15.15 -19.00 19.26
C THR A 55 -14.85 -20.43 18.79
N LEU A 56 -14.03 -20.57 17.75
CA LEU A 56 -13.61 -21.87 17.20
C LEU A 56 -12.79 -22.66 18.22
N GLU A 57 -11.88 -22.00 18.93
CA GLU A 57 -11.13 -22.58 20.05
C GLU A 57 -12.08 -23.17 21.11
N ARG A 58 -13.05 -22.39 21.60
CA ARG A 58 -14.03 -22.87 22.59
C ARG A 58 -14.87 -24.04 22.08
N VAL A 59 -15.23 -24.05 20.79
CA VAL A 59 -15.97 -25.17 20.18
C VAL A 59 -15.12 -26.45 20.20
N LEU A 60 -13.83 -26.36 19.86
CA LEU A 60 -12.91 -27.49 19.91
C LEU A 60 -12.75 -28.04 21.34
N GLU A 61 -12.55 -27.15 22.31
CA GLU A 61 -12.41 -27.53 23.73
C GLU A 61 -13.69 -28.17 24.30
N MET A 62 -14.86 -27.60 23.99
CA MET A 62 -16.14 -28.15 24.43
C MET A 62 -16.40 -29.52 23.81
N GLY A 63 -16.10 -29.68 22.52
CA GLY A 63 -16.19 -30.97 21.83
C GLY A 63 -15.30 -32.03 22.47
N ALA A 64 -14.06 -31.67 22.81
CA ALA A 64 -13.13 -32.56 23.51
C ALA A 64 -13.66 -32.95 24.89
N LYS A 65 -14.13 -31.99 25.69
CA LYS A 65 -14.74 -32.26 27.02
C LYS A 65 -15.97 -33.15 26.94
N ALA A 66 -16.74 -33.07 25.85
CA ALA A 66 -17.92 -33.88 25.61
C ALA A 66 -17.61 -35.26 24.98
N ASN A 67 -16.32 -35.61 24.77
CA ASN A 67 -15.89 -36.82 24.05
C ASN A 67 -16.56 -36.96 22.67
N ALA A 68 -16.77 -35.83 21.96
CA ALA A 68 -17.31 -35.86 20.62
C ALA A 68 -16.30 -36.52 19.64
N PRO A 69 -16.78 -37.28 18.63
CA PRO A 69 -15.91 -37.85 17.59
C PRO A 69 -15.03 -36.79 16.92
N ALA A 70 -13.78 -37.14 16.63
CA ALA A 70 -12.78 -36.23 16.07
C ALA A 70 -13.27 -35.53 14.79
N GLU A 71 -13.93 -36.27 13.88
CA GLU A 71 -14.48 -35.76 12.63
C GLU A 71 -15.53 -34.67 12.86
N LYS A 72 -16.34 -34.81 13.91
CA LYS A 72 -17.34 -33.79 14.27
C LYS A 72 -16.70 -32.55 14.90
N ARG A 73 -15.61 -32.72 15.65
CA ARG A 73 -14.88 -31.60 16.28
C ARG A 73 -14.23 -30.70 15.25
N VAL A 74 -13.60 -31.29 14.22
CA VAL A 74 -12.77 -30.54 13.26
C VAL A 74 -13.46 -30.26 11.92
N GLY A 75 -14.57 -30.92 11.58
CA GLY A 75 -15.17 -30.87 10.24
C GLY A 75 -15.57 -29.47 9.75
N ALA A 76 -16.10 -28.61 10.63
CA ALA A 76 -16.45 -27.23 10.28
C ALA A 76 -15.23 -26.34 9.99
N ILE A 77 -14.08 -26.70 10.56
CA ILE A 77 -12.81 -26.00 10.33
C ILE A 77 -12.19 -26.54 9.03
N ALA A 78 -12.15 -27.87 8.87
CA ALA A 78 -11.63 -28.52 7.67
C ALA A 78 -12.32 -28.06 6.38
N THR A 79 -13.65 -27.88 6.40
CA THR A 79 -14.41 -27.35 5.25
C THR A 79 -14.05 -25.92 4.86
N ARG A 80 -13.40 -25.16 5.75
CA ARG A 80 -12.91 -23.80 5.49
C ARG A 80 -11.40 -23.77 5.19
N SER A 81 -10.74 -24.91 5.28
CA SER A 81 -9.31 -25.07 5.00
C SER A 81 -9.06 -25.53 3.57
N ARG A 82 -7.83 -25.34 3.08
CA ARG A 82 -7.41 -25.71 1.72
C ARG A 82 -6.01 -26.30 1.73
N LEU A 83 -5.73 -27.21 0.80
CA LEU A 83 -4.36 -27.60 0.48
C LEU A 83 -3.74 -26.60 -0.48
N VAL A 84 -2.53 -26.16 -0.16
CA VAL A 84 -1.77 -25.17 -0.91
C VAL A 84 -0.35 -25.68 -1.12
N SER A 85 0.19 -25.53 -2.32
CA SER A 85 1.55 -25.93 -2.66
C SER A 85 2.49 -24.72 -2.68
N ALA A 86 3.80 -24.94 -2.65
CA ALA A 86 4.80 -23.91 -2.88
C ALA A 86 4.52 -23.07 -4.15
N SER A 87 4.10 -23.73 -5.24
CA SER A 87 3.74 -23.07 -6.49
C SER A 87 2.45 -22.24 -6.43
N ASP A 88 1.61 -22.41 -5.41
CA ASP A 88 0.35 -21.69 -5.23
C ASP A 88 0.43 -20.60 -4.16
N VAL A 89 1.59 -20.39 -3.51
CA VAL A 89 1.75 -19.51 -2.33
C VAL A 89 1.21 -18.10 -2.56
N GLU A 90 1.51 -17.48 -3.71
CA GLU A 90 1.05 -16.14 -4.09
C GLU A 90 -0.45 -16.09 -4.45
N SER A 91 -1.08 -17.23 -4.69
CA SER A 91 -2.53 -17.35 -4.85
C SER A 91 -3.23 -17.75 -3.54
N ALA A 92 -2.51 -18.38 -2.63
CA ALA A 92 -3.01 -19.02 -1.41
C ALA A 92 -2.92 -18.13 -0.16
N ILE A 93 -1.74 -17.55 0.08
CA ILE A 93 -1.46 -16.58 1.17
C ILE A 93 -1.33 -15.16 0.60
N GLY A 94 -1.81 -15.04 -0.63
CA GLY A 94 -1.31 -14.27 -1.74
C GLY A 94 -0.52 -12.99 -1.58
N CYS A 95 -0.77 -12.10 -2.54
CA CYS A 95 0.07 -10.96 -2.84
C CYS A 95 0.03 -9.99 -1.65
N GLY A 96 0.95 -10.17 -0.70
CA GLY A 96 0.78 -9.66 0.66
C GLY A 96 1.95 -10.04 1.56
N LEU A 97 2.41 -11.29 1.46
CA LEU A 97 3.57 -11.79 2.20
C LEU A 97 4.88 -11.13 1.75
N ALA A 98 5.82 -10.96 2.68
CA ALA A 98 7.20 -10.62 2.33
C ALA A 98 7.91 -11.84 1.70
N LYS A 99 9.01 -11.60 0.98
CA LYS A 99 9.79 -12.65 0.30
C LYS A 99 10.29 -13.71 1.29
N GLU A 100 10.65 -13.30 2.49
CA GLU A 100 11.09 -14.17 3.57
C GLU A 100 9.96 -15.08 4.07
N ASP A 101 8.73 -14.59 4.10
CA ASP A 101 7.56 -15.35 4.54
C ASP A 101 7.11 -16.34 3.46
N VAL A 102 7.19 -15.94 2.19
CA VAL A 102 7.01 -16.85 1.05
C VAL A 102 8.05 -17.96 1.10
N ARG A 103 9.32 -17.63 1.32
CA ARG A 103 10.39 -18.61 1.47
C ARG A 103 10.17 -19.51 2.69
N ALA A 104 9.72 -18.97 3.82
CA ALA A 104 9.40 -19.75 5.01
C ALA A 104 8.24 -20.73 4.75
N PHE A 105 7.25 -20.32 3.97
CA PHE A 105 6.19 -21.21 3.49
C PHE A 105 6.71 -22.30 2.56
N GLU A 106 7.54 -21.94 1.58
CA GLU A 106 8.17 -22.89 0.66
C GLU A 106 9.03 -23.90 1.43
N GLU A 107 9.81 -23.45 2.41
CA GLU A 107 10.56 -24.30 3.34
C GLU A 107 9.62 -25.20 4.15
N ALA A 108 8.51 -24.67 4.68
CA ALA A 108 7.53 -25.47 5.40
C ALA A 108 6.91 -26.57 4.52
N CYS A 109 6.58 -26.26 3.25
CA CYS A 109 6.12 -27.25 2.27
C CYS A 109 7.21 -28.25 1.90
N ALA A 110 8.46 -27.80 1.70
CA ALA A 110 9.58 -28.69 1.34
C ALA A 110 9.95 -29.65 2.48
N ARG A 111 9.71 -29.25 3.73
CA ARG A 111 9.95 -30.06 4.93
C ARG A 111 8.92 -31.18 5.16
N THR A 112 7.85 -31.25 4.37
CA THR A 112 6.83 -32.32 4.46
C THR A 112 7.23 -33.47 3.54
N THR A 113 8.04 -34.36 4.09
CA THR A 113 8.71 -35.42 3.31
C THR A 113 8.05 -36.78 3.43
N GLY A 114 7.23 -36.98 4.47
CA GLY A 114 6.45 -38.21 4.68
C GLY A 114 4.97 -38.07 4.31
N GLU A 115 4.30 -39.20 4.07
CA GLU A 115 2.86 -39.25 3.71
C GLU A 115 1.93 -38.67 4.81
N GLU A 116 2.40 -38.66 6.06
CA GLU A 116 1.66 -38.17 7.24
C GLU A 116 2.13 -36.79 7.73
N GLU A 117 3.11 -36.18 7.05
CA GLU A 117 3.61 -34.85 7.40
C GLU A 117 2.92 -33.77 6.56
N PHE A 118 2.54 -32.67 7.19
CA PHE A 118 2.01 -31.51 6.46
C PHE A 118 2.31 -30.19 7.16
N GLY A 119 2.50 -29.15 6.36
CA GLY A 119 2.62 -27.79 6.86
C GLY A 119 1.24 -27.26 7.22
N VAL A 120 1.18 -26.30 8.13
CA VAL A 120 -0.03 -25.57 8.49
C VAL A 120 0.27 -24.09 8.43
N VAL A 121 -0.62 -23.35 7.77
CA VAL A 121 -0.61 -21.90 7.70
C VAL A 121 -1.91 -21.39 8.28
N LEU A 122 -1.83 -20.65 9.38
CA LEU A 122 -2.97 -20.03 10.03
C LEU A 122 -2.90 -18.53 9.78
N SER A 123 -3.90 -18.02 9.08
CA SER A 123 -4.09 -16.61 8.82
C SER A 123 -5.21 -16.07 9.70
N VAL A 124 -4.91 -15.08 10.55
CA VAL A 124 -5.92 -14.43 11.40
C VAL A 124 -6.15 -13.00 10.92
N GLY A 125 -7.33 -12.79 10.34
CA GLY A 125 -7.79 -11.49 9.86
C GLY A 125 -8.12 -10.55 11.01
N LEU A 126 -7.46 -9.40 11.02
CA LEU A 126 -7.78 -8.30 11.92
C LEU A 126 -9.01 -7.53 11.40
N PRO A 127 -9.77 -6.84 12.28
CA PRO A 127 -10.88 -6.00 11.87
C PRO A 127 -10.52 -4.93 10.82
N CYS A 128 -9.24 -4.56 10.77
CA CYS A 128 -8.65 -3.63 9.82
C CYS A 128 -8.14 -4.31 8.54
N SER A 129 -8.66 -5.49 8.19
CA SER A 129 -8.40 -6.20 6.94
C SER A 129 -6.94 -6.59 6.66
N THR A 130 -6.08 -6.53 7.66
CA THR A 130 -4.73 -7.11 7.63
C THR A 130 -4.71 -8.48 8.31
N ASN A 131 -3.65 -9.27 8.13
CA ASN A 131 -3.52 -10.60 8.72
C ASN A 131 -2.31 -10.72 9.63
N VAL A 132 -2.45 -11.53 10.68
CA VAL A 132 -1.32 -12.21 11.32
C VAL A 132 -1.23 -13.61 10.74
N VAL A 133 -0.09 -13.97 10.15
CA VAL A 133 0.14 -15.33 9.63
C VAL A 133 1.08 -16.09 10.56
N ARG A 134 0.73 -17.34 10.86
CA ARG A 134 1.53 -18.25 11.66
C ARG A 134 1.74 -19.58 10.94
N PHE A 135 2.97 -20.08 11.03
CA PHE A 135 3.36 -21.36 10.46
C PHE A 135 3.48 -22.44 11.53
N ALA A 136 3.12 -23.67 11.19
CA ALA A 136 3.38 -24.85 11.99
C ALA A 136 3.60 -26.05 11.07
N VAL A 137 4.19 -27.12 11.61
CA VAL A 137 4.37 -28.40 10.92
C VAL A 137 3.77 -29.49 11.80
N VAL A 138 3.03 -30.40 11.20
CA VAL A 138 2.54 -31.60 11.88
C VAL A 138 3.44 -32.78 11.50
N ARG A 139 3.98 -33.48 12.51
CA ARG A 139 4.77 -34.72 12.36
C ARG A 139 4.30 -35.77 13.36
N GLY A 140 4.00 -36.98 12.89
CA GLY A 140 3.56 -38.09 13.75
C GLY A 140 2.39 -37.72 14.67
N GLY A 141 1.38 -37.01 14.14
CA GLY A 141 0.20 -36.58 14.89
C GLY A 141 0.42 -35.41 15.87
N MET A 142 1.64 -34.88 15.99
CA MET A 142 1.96 -33.76 16.90
C MET A 142 2.27 -32.46 16.15
N LEU A 143 1.81 -31.34 16.72
CA LEU A 143 2.05 -29.99 16.22
C LEU A 143 3.40 -29.45 16.70
N GLU A 144 4.31 -29.20 15.78
CA GLU A 144 5.51 -28.39 16.00
C GLU A 144 5.22 -26.96 15.52
N MET A 145 5.01 -26.04 16.45
CA MET A 145 4.77 -24.63 16.12
C MET A 145 6.10 -23.95 15.77
N ASP A 146 6.14 -23.26 14.64
CA ASP A 146 7.21 -22.31 14.36
C ASP A 146 6.88 -21.01 15.12
N ASP A 147 7.88 -20.42 15.78
CA ASP A 147 7.75 -19.12 16.44
C ASP A 147 7.72 -17.95 15.44
N ARG A 148 7.90 -18.24 14.15
CA ARG A 148 7.72 -17.27 13.07
C ARG A 148 6.29 -16.77 13.00
N VAL A 149 6.15 -15.49 13.32
CA VAL A 149 4.96 -14.69 13.07
C VAL A 149 5.24 -13.71 11.95
N VAL A 150 4.43 -13.76 10.90
CA VAL A 150 4.41 -12.73 9.88
C VAL A 150 3.60 -11.55 10.40
N ASP A 151 4.19 -10.36 10.33
CA ASP A 151 3.69 -9.15 10.96
C ASP A 151 2.27 -8.77 10.48
N PRO A 152 1.43 -8.17 11.36
CA PRO A 152 -0.03 -8.03 11.31
C PRO A 152 -0.53 -7.06 10.23
N ALA A 153 0.30 -6.73 9.25
CA ALA A 153 0.10 -5.60 8.35
C ALA A 153 0.02 -6.02 6.87
N ALA A 154 0.35 -7.28 6.54
CA ALA A 154 0.06 -7.80 5.20
C ALA A 154 -1.47 -7.77 5.00
N PRO A 155 -1.99 -7.08 3.96
CA PRO A 155 -3.42 -7.09 3.67
C PRO A 155 -3.87 -8.53 3.47
N SER A 156 -4.98 -8.89 4.08
CA SER A 156 -5.56 -10.20 3.85
C SER A 156 -6.10 -10.28 2.44
N ILE A 157 -5.52 -11.10 1.58
CA ILE A 157 -6.07 -11.36 0.23
C ILE A 157 -7.39 -12.16 0.25
N TRP A 158 -7.85 -12.68 1.39
CA TRP A 158 -9.16 -13.35 1.50
C TRP A 158 -10.21 -12.51 2.23
N ALA A 159 -9.82 -11.65 3.18
CA ALA A 159 -10.69 -10.54 3.63
C ALA A 159 -10.76 -9.43 2.57
N MET A 160 -9.76 -9.36 1.69
CA MET A 160 -9.61 -8.45 0.55
C MET A 160 -9.20 -9.29 -0.65
N LYS A 161 -10.10 -10.11 -1.22
CA LYS A 161 -9.94 -10.39 -2.65
C LYS A 161 -10.24 -9.06 -3.30
N PRO A 162 -9.25 -8.27 -3.79
CA PRO A 162 -9.60 -7.04 -4.45
C PRO A 162 -10.51 -7.42 -5.60
N LYS A 163 -11.77 -6.98 -5.50
CA LYS A 163 -12.81 -7.50 -6.36
C LYS A 163 -12.49 -7.01 -7.75
N SER A 164 -12.42 -7.94 -8.69
CA SER A 164 -12.25 -7.59 -10.11
C SER A 164 -13.48 -6.87 -10.69
N THR A 165 -14.56 -6.82 -9.90
CA THR A 165 -15.81 -6.15 -10.21
C THR A 165 -16.26 -5.37 -8.99
N PRO A 166 -16.63 -4.08 -9.14
CA PRO A 166 -17.32 -3.32 -8.11
C PRO A 166 -18.45 -4.15 -7.46
N GLU A 167 -18.64 -4.02 -6.15
CA GLU A 167 -19.83 -4.59 -5.51
C GLU A 167 -21.10 -4.06 -6.19
N ALA A 168 -22.09 -4.93 -6.39
CA ALA A 168 -23.36 -4.47 -6.94
C ALA A 168 -23.94 -3.38 -6.02
N PRO A 169 -24.42 -2.24 -6.57
CA PRO A 169 -25.00 -1.18 -5.76
C PRO A 169 -26.14 -1.73 -4.90
N THR A 170 -26.15 -1.36 -3.63
CA THR A 170 -27.26 -1.58 -2.71
C THR A 170 -28.05 -0.29 -2.54
N LYS A 171 -29.11 -0.33 -1.73
CA LYS A 171 -29.85 0.89 -1.39
C LYS A 171 -28.96 1.86 -0.59
N GLU A 172 -28.08 1.31 0.26
CA GLU A 172 -27.22 2.06 1.16
C GLU A 172 -25.88 2.45 0.51
N THR A 173 -25.36 1.62 -0.40
CA THR A 173 -24.08 1.84 -1.09
C THR A 173 -24.31 1.95 -2.59
N GLN A 174 -24.26 3.18 -3.09
CA GLN A 174 -24.46 3.50 -4.49
C GLN A 174 -23.11 3.71 -5.20
N TRP A 175 -23.15 3.66 -6.53
CA TRP A 175 -22.02 4.01 -7.40
C TRP A 175 -22.37 5.26 -8.21
N LEU A 176 -21.67 6.35 -7.94
CA LEU A 176 -21.93 7.67 -8.52
C LEU A 176 -20.64 8.32 -9.01
N TYR A 177 -20.71 9.14 -10.06
CA TYR A 177 -19.58 9.94 -10.52
C TYR A 177 -19.25 11.03 -9.51
N CYS A 178 -17.97 11.30 -9.32
CA CYS A 178 -17.51 12.36 -8.47
C CYS A 178 -17.50 13.71 -9.22
N THR A 179 -18.00 14.76 -8.58
CA THR A 179 -18.06 16.12 -9.14
C THR A 179 -17.79 17.16 -8.05
N ASP A 180 -17.62 18.43 -8.47
CA ASP A 180 -17.47 19.59 -7.57
C ASP A 180 -16.38 19.42 -6.51
N ARG A 181 -15.12 19.24 -6.95
CA ARG A 181 -13.95 19.11 -6.05
C ARG A 181 -14.10 18.01 -5.02
N GLY A 182 -14.66 16.86 -5.41
CA GLY A 182 -14.88 15.74 -4.50
C GLY A 182 -16.14 15.84 -3.64
N MET A 183 -16.85 16.96 -3.68
CA MET A 183 -17.94 17.28 -2.75
C MET A 183 -19.31 16.79 -3.18
N ASP A 184 -19.53 16.60 -4.48
CA ASP A 184 -20.83 16.20 -5.00
C ASP A 184 -20.78 14.86 -5.75
N ARG A 185 -21.95 14.29 -6.03
CA ARG A 185 -22.12 13.01 -6.70
C ARG A 185 -23.17 13.11 -7.80
N ALA A 186 -22.90 12.50 -8.95
CA ALA A 186 -23.80 12.50 -10.09
C ALA A 186 -24.06 11.08 -10.63
N GLU A 187 -25.30 10.80 -11.06
CA GLU A 187 -25.62 9.53 -11.72
C GLU A 187 -25.04 9.44 -13.14
N LYS A 188 -24.96 10.60 -13.82
CA LYS A 188 -24.49 10.74 -15.19
C LYS A 188 -23.05 11.22 -15.22
N MET A 189 -22.26 10.68 -16.15
CA MET A 189 -20.89 11.11 -16.37
C MET A 189 -20.89 12.61 -16.74
N PRO A 190 -20.01 13.43 -16.14
CA PRO A 190 -19.93 14.84 -16.49
C PRO A 190 -19.48 15.00 -17.95
N HIS A 191 -20.00 16.02 -18.62
CA HIS A 191 -19.56 16.35 -19.97
C HIS A 191 -18.21 17.07 -19.92
N PHE A 192 -17.19 16.51 -20.55
CA PHE A 192 -15.86 17.07 -20.61
C PHE A 192 -15.16 16.68 -21.91
N LYS A 193 -14.24 17.53 -22.38
CA LYS A 193 -13.38 17.21 -23.51
C LYS A 193 -12.15 16.48 -23.00
N TRP A 194 -12.25 15.17 -22.88
CA TRP A 194 -11.17 14.28 -22.41
C TRP A 194 -9.93 14.40 -23.30
N THR A 195 -8.74 14.33 -22.69
CA THR A 195 -7.45 14.50 -23.38
C THR A 195 -6.90 13.17 -23.92
N GLY A 196 -7.16 12.07 -23.21
CA GLY A 196 -6.80 10.70 -23.62
C GLY A 196 -7.99 9.73 -23.62
N ASP A 197 -7.70 8.45 -23.47
CA ASP A 197 -8.69 7.36 -23.53
C ASP A 197 -9.36 7.11 -22.18
N LEU A 198 -8.74 7.49 -21.07
CA LEU A 198 -9.33 7.33 -19.74
C LEU A 198 -10.60 8.15 -19.57
N ARG A 199 -11.54 7.56 -18.83
CA ARG A 199 -12.77 8.20 -18.39
C ARG A 199 -12.91 7.98 -16.88
N PRO A 200 -13.49 8.93 -16.12
CA PRO A 200 -13.86 8.65 -14.75
C PRO A 200 -14.88 7.51 -14.76
N ALA A 201 -14.73 6.58 -13.84
CA ALA A 201 -15.79 5.68 -13.46
C ALA A 201 -16.49 6.20 -12.21
N LYS A 202 -17.52 5.48 -11.79
CA LYS A 202 -18.25 5.78 -10.56
C LYS A 202 -17.39 5.39 -9.35
N ILE A 203 -17.52 6.10 -8.25
CA ILE A 203 -16.91 5.76 -6.96
C ILE A 203 -17.95 5.17 -6.03
N SER A 204 -17.53 4.30 -5.10
CA SER A 204 -18.44 3.81 -4.06
C SER A 204 -18.87 4.96 -3.15
N HIS A 205 -20.16 5.09 -2.88
CA HIS A 205 -20.74 6.10 -2.01
C HIS A 205 -21.73 5.44 -1.05
N ASP A 206 -21.38 5.43 0.24
CA ASP A 206 -22.24 4.87 1.27
C ASP A 206 -22.94 5.99 2.04
N GLU A 207 -24.26 6.13 1.83
CA GLU A 207 -25.05 7.24 2.37
C GLU A 207 -25.08 7.27 3.91
N ARG A 208 -24.68 6.17 4.58
CA ARG A 208 -24.62 6.10 6.05
C ARG A 208 -23.44 6.90 6.61
N TYR A 209 -22.43 7.19 5.79
CA TYR A 209 -21.23 7.89 6.21
C TYR A 209 -21.20 9.32 5.67
N PHE A 210 -20.55 10.22 6.41
CA PHE A 210 -20.40 11.62 6.03
C PHE A 210 -19.82 11.72 4.61
N ARG A 211 -20.58 12.32 3.68
CA ARG A 211 -20.24 12.46 2.24
C ARG A 211 -19.90 11.14 1.52
N GLY A 212 -20.32 10.00 2.08
CA GLY A 212 -19.98 8.66 1.60
C GLY A 212 -18.50 8.33 1.66
N LEU A 213 -17.77 8.95 2.59
CA LEU A 213 -16.38 8.63 2.89
C LEU A 213 -16.28 7.31 3.67
N LEU A 214 -15.15 6.61 3.55
CA LEU A 214 -14.88 5.44 4.38
C LEU A 214 -14.81 5.83 5.87
N ALA A 215 -15.40 4.99 6.71
CA ALA A 215 -15.50 5.25 8.14
C ALA A 215 -14.15 5.06 8.84
N VAL A 216 -13.71 6.10 9.55
CA VAL A 216 -12.51 6.05 10.38
C VAL A 216 -12.89 5.60 11.80
N PRO A 217 -12.18 4.61 12.40
CA PRO A 217 -12.40 4.18 13.78
C PRO A 217 -12.36 5.33 14.79
N GLU A 218 -13.14 5.22 15.89
CA GLU A 218 -13.26 6.29 16.89
C GLU A 218 -11.95 6.57 17.66
N ASP A 219 -11.08 5.56 17.76
CA ASP A 219 -9.80 5.64 18.47
C ASP A 219 -8.65 6.20 17.61
N VAL A 220 -8.86 6.40 16.31
CA VAL A 220 -7.89 7.04 15.42
C VAL A 220 -7.89 8.55 15.65
N VAL A 221 -6.70 9.11 15.88
CA VAL A 221 -6.52 10.58 15.96
C VAL A 221 -6.68 11.16 14.56
N LYS A 222 -7.68 12.02 14.40
CA LYS A 222 -8.02 12.67 13.12
C LYS A 222 -7.29 14.00 12.95
N THR A 223 -7.14 14.42 11.70
CA THR A 223 -6.67 15.77 11.34
C THR A 223 -7.75 16.81 11.63
N ASP A 224 -7.38 18.09 11.65
CA ASP A 224 -8.31 19.20 11.90
C ASP A 224 -9.32 19.42 10.76
N TYR A 225 -8.99 18.96 9.55
CA TYR A 225 -9.85 19.02 8.37
C TYR A 225 -10.72 17.77 8.19
N ALA A 226 -10.58 16.73 9.02
CA ALA A 226 -11.30 15.48 8.84
C ALA A 226 -12.83 15.66 8.79
N GLU A 227 -13.37 16.65 9.51
CA GLU A 227 -14.80 16.97 9.53
C GLU A 227 -15.16 18.14 8.61
N THR A 228 -14.32 19.17 8.56
CA THR A 228 -14.64 20.44 7.90
C THR A 228 -14.19 20.50 6.44
N SER A 229 -13.36 19.55 6.01
CA SER A 229 -12.59 19.54 4.77
C SER A 229 -11.55 20.66 4.61
N TYR A 230 -11.47 21.59 5.56
CA TYR A 230 -10.60 22.76 5.45
C TYR A 230 -9.43 22.66 6.45
N PRO A 231 -8.16 22.59 5.98
CA PRO A 231 -6.98 22.48 6.84
C PRO A 231 -6.67 23.82 7.51
N LYS A 232 -7.39 24.10 8.60
CA LYS A 232 -7.31 25.37 9.31
C LYS A 232 -5.90 25.63 9.86
N SER A 233 -5.28 24.60 10.42
CA SER A 233 -3.92 24.64 10.95
C SER A 233 -2.90 25.00 9.87
N GLU A 234 -3.07 24.51 8.63
CA GLU A 234 -2.22 24.92 7.50
C GLU A 234 -2.44 26.39 7.15
N ALA A 235 -3.70 26.79 6.97
CA ALA A 235 -4.06 28.15 6.54
C ALA A 235 -3.61 29.24 7.53
N GLU A 236 -3.59 28.93 8.82
CA GLU A 236 -3.24 29.87 9.89
C GLU A 236 -1.78 29.77 10.33
N SER A 237 -1.02 28.79 9.85
CA SER A 237 0.34 28.53 10.34
C SER A 237 1.40 29.39 9.70
N ARG A 238 2.32 29.89 10.53
CA ARG A 238 3.58 30.51 10.08
C ARG A 238 4.46 29.58 9.23
N LEU A 239 4.26 28.26 9.36
CA LEU A 239 5.01 27.25 8.60
C LEU A 239 4.70 27.29 7.10
N GLN A 240 3.65 28.01 6.67
CA GLN A 240 3.44 28.32 5.25
C GLN A 240 4.53 29.23 4.66
N GLN A 241 5.33 29.89 5.50
CA GLN A 241 6.35 30.86 5.05
C GLN A 241 7.75 30.57 5.61
N VAL A 242 7.85 29.69 6.61
CA VAL A 242 9.10 29.40 7.33
C VAL A 242 9.31 27.90 7.40
N MET A 243 10.47 27.45 6.92
CA MET A 243 10.89 26.06 7.04
C MET A 243 11.19 25.73 8.51
N HIS A 244 10.62 24.63 9.01
CA HIS A 244 10.83 24.15 10.37
C HIS A 244 12.09 23.27 10.44
N GLU A 245 12.94 23.54 11.42
CA GLU A 245 14.12 22.71 11.73
C GLU A 245 13.70 21.69 12.81
N LEU A 246 13.40 20.45 12.41
CA LEU A 246 12.95 19.40 13.32
C LEU A 246 14.02 19.06 14.37
N SER A 247 13.62 18.97 15.63
CA SER A 247 14.39 18.34 16.70
C SER A 247 14.48 16.82 16.51
N GLU A 248 15.42 16.18 17.20
CA GLU A 248 15.61 14.72 17.12
C GLU A 248 14.38 13.91 17.54
N ASN A 249 13.54 14.44 18.44
CA ASN A 249 12.30 13.76 18.81
C ASN A 249 11.25 13.87 17.70
N GLU A 250 11.10 15.05 17.10
CA GLU A 250 10.15 15.26 16.00
C GLU A 250 10.52 14.40 14.79
N LYS A 251 11.82 14.33 14.43
CA LYS A 251 12.32 13.42 13.38
C LYS A 251 11.94 11.96 13.64
N LYS A 252 12.09 11.48 14.88
CA LYS A 252 11.72 10.11 15.26
C LYS A 252 10.23 9.84 15.10
N GLN A 253 9.35 10.80 15.41
CA GLN A 253 7.91 10.64 15.21
C GLN A 253 7.55 10.65 13.72
N LEU A 254 8.15 11.57 12.95
CA LEU A 254 7.98 11.63 11.50
C LEU A 254 8.44 10.33 10.82
N HIS A 255 9.61 9.80 11.19
CA HIS A 255 10.11 8.53 10.65
C HIS A 255 9.14 7.37 10.95
N LYS A 256 8.62 7.26 12.18
CA LYS A 256 7.61 6.23 12.50
C LYS A 256 6.34 6.38 11.66
N CYS A 257 5.89 7.61 11.41
CA CYS A 257 4.77 7.88 10.51
C CYS A 257 5.09 7.43 9.08
N CYS A 258 6.26 7.80 8.55
CA CYS A 258 6.73 7.41 7.22
C CYS A 258 6.81 5.90 7.01
N ILE A 259 7.18 5.12 8.05
CA ILE A 259 7.16 3.65 8.01
C ILE A 259 5.74 3.11 7.79
N VAL A 260 4.73 3.73 8.43
CA VAL A 260 3.32 3.35 8.24
C VAL A 260 2.86 3.68 6.82
N SER A 261 3.18 4.88 6.31
CA SER A 261 2.85 5.27 4.93
C SER A 261 3.50 4.33 3.91
N ARG A 262 4.80 4.00 4.07
CA ARG A 262 5.50 3.00 3.25
C ARG A 262 4.79 1.66 3.26
N GLY A 263 4.45 1.15 4.44
CA GLY A 263 3.72 -0.11 4.55
C GLY A 263 2.35 -0.08 3.87
N ALA A 264 1.64 1.05 3.92
CA ALA A 264 0.37 1.23 3.23
C ALA A 264 0.53 1.25 1.70
N LEU A 265 1.54 1.96 1.17
CA LEU A 265 1.88 1.91 -0.25
C LEU A 265 2.21 0.48 -0.69
N ASP A 266 3.07 -0.22 0.06
CA ASP A 266 3.45 -1.59 -0.26
C ASP A 266 2.25 -2.54 -0.24
N ALA A 267 1.31 -2.36 0.70
CA ALA A 267 0.08 -3.13 0.77
C ALA A 267 -0.79 -2.93 -0.48
N VAL A 268 -0.94 -1.68 -0.94
CA VAL A 268 -1.67 -1.38 -2.18
C VAL A 268 -0.96 -1.97 -3.39
N VAL A 269 0.36 -1.78 -3.49
CA VAL A 269 1.18 -2.26 -4.63
C VAL A 269 1.06 -3.77 -4.81
N ARG A 270 1.07 -4.55 -3.73
CA ARG A 270 0.89 -6.02 -3.83
C ARG A 270 -0.47 -6.42 -4.38
N ALA A 271 -1.50 -5.59 -4.20
CA ALA A 271 -2.85 -5.89 -4.68
C ALA A 271 -3.06 -5.54 -6.17
N ILE A 272 -2.11 -4.86 -6.81
CA ILE A 272 -2.22 -4.41 -8.20
C ILE A 272 -2.10 -5.60 -9.16
N ARG A 273 -3.13 -5.77 -9.98
CA ARG A 273 -3.18 -6.74 -11.08
C ARG A 273 -4.33 -6.38 -12.04
N PRO A 274 -4.30 -6.87 -13.29
CA PRO A 274 -5.40 -6.67 -14.23
C PRO A 274 -6.75 -7.07 -13.63
N GLY A 275 -7.76 -6.23 -13.87
CA GLY A 275 -9.12 -6.41 -13.40
C GLY A 275 -9.44 -5.80 -12.04
N VAL A 276 -8.45 -5.53 -11.17
CA VAL A 276 -8.69 -4.87 -9.88
C VAL A 276 -9.11 -3.43 -10.09
N VAL A 277 -10.12 -2.95 -9.35
CA VAL A 277 -10.58 -1.56 -9.42
C VAL A 277 -9.85 -0.67 -8.39
N PRO A 278 -9.46 0.56 -8.72
CA PRO A 278 -8.85 1.50 -7.79
C PRO A 278 -9.66 1.76 -6.50
N ASP A 279 -10.99 1.79 -6.54
CA ASP A 279 -11.85 1.95 -5.34
C ASP A 279 -11.55 0.89 -4.26
N GLU A 280 -11.16 -0.32 -4.67
CA GLU A 280 -10.79 -1.40 -3.77
C GLU A 280 -9.35 -1.25 -3.25
N LEU A 281 -8.44 -0.77 -4.09
CA LEU A 281 -7.07 -0.41 -3.68
C LEU A 281 -7.08 0.71 -2.62
N ASP A 282 -8.00 1.68 -2.76
CA ASP A 282 -8.24 2.70 -1.73
C ASP A 282 -8.67 2.11 -0.39
N ARG A 283 -9.56 1.12 -0.40
CA ARG A 283 -9.97 0.40 0.82
C ARG A 283 -8.80 -0.31 1.48
N ILE A 284 -7.87 -0.87 0.68
CA ILE A 284 -6.64 -1.48 1.21
C ILE A 284 -5.77 -0.43 1.92
N CYS A 285 -5.54 0.71 1.28
CA CYS A 285 -4.80 1.82 1.89
C CYS A 285 -5.45 2.30 3.20
N HIS A 286 -6.76 2.59 3.14
CA HIS A 286 -7.55 3.05 4.27
C HIS A 286 -7.45 2.11 5.47
N ASN A 287 -7.68 0.83 5.23
CA ASN A 287 -7.68 -0.20 6.24
C ASN A 287 -6.29 -0.41 6.85
N TYR A 288 -5.23 -0.38 6.02
CA TYR A 288 -3.86 -0.45 6.51
C TYR A 288 -3.53 0.72 7.44
N ILE A 289 -3.81 1.95 7.03
CA ILE A 289 -3.46 3.15 7.82
C ILE A 289 -4.23 3.15 9.15
N THR A 290 -5.53 2.87 9.11
CA THR A 290 -6.38 2.83 10.32
C THR A 290 -6.03 1.66 11.25
N ALA A 291 -5.58 0.51 10.71
CA ALA A 291 -5.02 -0.60 11.50
C ALA A 291 -3.87 -0.17 12.42
N HIS A 292 -3.06 0.76 11.93
CA HIS A 292 -1.88 1.26 12.63
C HIS A 292 -2.23 2.40 13.59
N GLY A 293 -3.51 2.80 13.67
CA GLY A 293 -3.96 3.94 14.46
C GLY A 293 -3.76 5.29 13.76
N GLY A 294 -3.52 5.27 12.45
CA GLY A 294 -3.34 6.47 11.64
C GLY A 294 -4.62 6.88 10.91
N TYR A 295 -4.65 8.15 10.50
CA TYR A 295 -5.68 8.71 9.63
C TYR A 295 -5.14 8.84 8.20
N PRO A 296 -5.85 8.40 7.14
CA PRO A 296 -5.41 8.65 5.76
C PRO A 296 -5.51 10.14 5.43
N SER A 297 -4.38 10.84 5.32
CA SER A 297 -4.33 12.31 5.21
C SER A 297 -5.12 12.88 4.02
N PRO A 298 -5.19 12.23 2.84
CA PRO A 298 -6.01 12.71 1.73
C PRO A 298 -7.50 12.72 2.04
N LEU A 299 -7.98 11.86 2.96
CA LEU A 299 -9.41 11.71 3.22
C LEU A 299 -10.01 13.04 3.69
N ASN A 300 -10.98 13.54 2.94
CA ASN A 300 -11.65 14.83 3.13
C ASN A 300 -10.74 16.08 3.04
N TYR A 301 -9.45 15.98 2.72
CA TYR A 301 -8.58 17.15 2.54
C TYR A 301 -9.06 18.01 1.36
N TYR A 302 -9.48 19.26 1.61
CA TYR A 302 -10.21 20.12 0.65
C TYR A 302 -11.39 19.44 -0.05
N GLY A 303 -11.94 18.39 0.56
CA GLY A 303 -13.06 17.62 0.05
C GLY A 303 -12.68 16.43 -0.83
N PHE A 304 -11.40 16.06 -0.92
CA PHE A 304 -10.99 14.84 -1.62
C PHE A 304 -11.72 13.61 -1.04
N PRO A 305 -12.31 12.74 -1.88
CA PRO A 305 -13.31 11.76 -1.41
C PRO A 305 -12.75 10.39 -1.01
N LYS A 306 -11.42 10.21 -1.06
CA LYS A 306 -10.74 8.91 -0.92
C LYS A 306 -9.52 9.01 0.00
N SER A 307 -8.95 7.88 0.35
CA SER A 307 -7.88 7.72 1.33
C SER A 307 -6.47 7.73 0.72
N CYS A 308 -6.35 7.48 -0.58
CA CYS A 308 -5.14 7.68 -1.39
C CYS A 308 -5.50 8.24 -2.78
N CYS A 309 -4.49 8.65 -3.54
CA CYS A 309 -4.65 8.94 -4.97
C CYS A 309 -4.15 7.77 -5.81
N ILE A 310 -4.86 7.47 -6.91
CA ILE A 310 -4.47 6.43 -7.87
C ILE A 310 -4.53 7.04 -9.27
N SER A 311 -3.36 7.27 -9.86
CA SER A 311 -3.20 8.00 -11.12
C SER A 311 -2.73 7.06 -12.23
N VAL A 312 -3.65 6.72 -13.14
CA VAL A 312 -3.40 5.75 -14.22
C VAL A 312 -3.01 6.48 -15.51
N ASN A 313 -2.02 5.96 -16.25
CA ASN A 313 -1.64 6.40 -17.60
C ASN A 313 -1.45 7.92 -17.75
N GLU A 314 -2.38 8.63 -18.42
CA GLU A 314 -2.30 10.08 -18.66
C GLU A 314 -2.63 10.96 -17.43
N VAL A 315 -3.09 10.35 -16.34
CA VAL A 315 -3.29 11.05 -15.07
C VAL A 315 -1.93 11.36 -14.46
N ILE A 316 -1.67 12.65 -14.27
CA ILE A 316 -0.44 13.19 -13.69
C ILE A 316 -0.40 12.93 -12.19
N CYS A 317 -1.44 13.36 -11.47
CA CYS A 317 -1.57 13.22 -10.03
C CYS A 317 -3.05 13.36 -9.61
N HIS A 318 -3.32 13.07 -8.33
CA HIS A 318 -4.63 13.24 -7.68
C HIS A 318 -5.80 12.51 -8.37
N GLY A 319 -5.52 11.41 -9.09
CA GLY A 319 -6.58 10.56 -9.60
C GLY A 319 -7.42 10.00 -8.46
N ILE A 320 -8.75 10.18 -8.54
CA ILE A 320 -9.69 9.68 -7.54
C ILE A 320 -9.90 8.17 -7.77
N PRO A 321 -9.61 7.30 -6.78
CA PRO A 321 -9.93 5.88 -6.87
C PRO A 321 -11.40 5.59 -7.22
N ASP A 322 -11.63 4.89 -8.32
CA ASP A 322 -12.96 4.60 -8.89
C ASP A 322 -13.16 3.14 -9.33
N ALA A 323 -14.30 2.87 -9.97
CA ALA A 323 -14.71 1.56 -10.47
C ALA A 323 -14.03 1.08 -11.76
N ARG A 324 -13.11 1.85 -12.38
CA ARG A 324 -12.47 1.42 -13.63
C ARG A 324 -11.50 0.26 -13.34
N PRO A 325 -11.70 -0.94 -13.89
CA PRO A 325 -10.73 -2.02 -13.71
C PRO A 325 -9.39 -1.62 -14.32
N LEU A 326 -8.29 -1.88 -13.60
CA LEU A 326 -6.95 -1.74 -14.14
C LEU A 326 -6.77 -2.71 -15.32
N GLU A 327 -6.17 -2.24 -16.39
CA GLU A 327 -5.96 -3.03 -17.60
C GLU A 327 -4.51 -3.51 -17.71
N LYS A 328 -4.35 -4.67 -18.33
CA LYS A 328 -3.04 -5.20 -18.68
C LYS A 328 -2.32 -4.18 -19.59
N GLY A 329 -1.14 -3.71 -19.20
CA GLY A 329 -0.40 -2.70 -19.95
C GLY A 329 -0.57 -1.26 -19.42
N ASP A 330 -1.43 -1.04 -18.44
CA ASP A 330 -1.51 0.22 -17.71
C ASP A 330 -0.23 0.45 -16.88
N ILE A 331 0.10 1.73 -16.69
CA ILE A 331 0.98 2.17 -15.60
C ILE A 331 0.13 2.91 -14.57
N VAL A 332 0.43 2.74 -13.29
CA VAL A 332 -0.38 3.29 -12.21
C VAL A 332 0.53 3.83 -11.10
N ASN A 333 0.35 5.11 -10.78
CA ASN A 333 0.92 5.73 -9.59
C ASN A 333 -0.06 5.62 -8.41
N ILE A 334 0.49 5.35 -7.23
CA ILE A 334 -0.25 5.24 -5.97
C ILE A 334 0.42 6.17 -4.99
N ASP A 335 -0.34 7.13 -4.49
CA ASP A 335 0.14 8.20 -3.62
C ASP A 335 -0.57 8.13 -2.25
N VAL A 336 0.24 7.99 -1.21
CA VAL A 336 -0.18 7.55 0.11
C VAL A 336 0.40 8.46 1.19
N THR A 337 -0.50 9.07 1.95
CA THR A 337 -0.11 9.81 3.15
C THR A 337 -0.85 9.32 4.38
N ALA A 338 -0.12 8.89 5.41
CA ALA A 338 -0.68 8.64 6.74
C ALA A 338 -0.48 9.85 7.67
N TYR A 339 -1.44 10.11 8.54
CA TYR A 339 -1.32 10.99 9.70
C TYR A 339 -1.34 10.16 10.98
N ILE A 340 -0.21 10.08 11.67
CA ILE A 340 -0.07 9.33 12.91
C ILE A 340 1.04 9.96 13.78
N TYR A 341 0.91 9.82 15.10
CA TYR A 341 1.84 10.43 16.07
C TYR A 341 1.91 11.97 15.99
N GLY A 342 0.91 12.60 15.37
CA GLY A 342 0.85 14.05 15.14
C GLY A 342 1.61 14.54 13.91
N TYR A 343 2.02 13.63 13.00
CA TYR A 343 2.78 13.96 11.79
C TYR A 343 2.14 13.31 10.56
N HIS A 344 2.35 13.94 9.41
CA HIS A 344 2.09 13.38 8.08
C HIS A 344 3.37 12.77 7.51
N GLY A 345 3.26 11.63 6.82
CA GLY A 345 4.36 11.03 6.08
C GLY A 345 3.87 10.62 4.69
N ASP A 346 4.60 11.02 3.66
CA ASP A 346 4.11 11.03 2.27
C ASP A 346 5.09 10.40 1.29
N LEU A 347 4.55 9.61 0.37
CA LEU A 347 5.29 8.92 -0.68
C LEU A 347 4.36 8.37 -1.76
N ASN A 348 4.93 8.20 -2.96
CA ASN A 348 4.25 7.57 -4.06
C ASN A 348 5.22 6.80 -4.97
N GLU A 349 4.68 5.78 -5.66
CA GLU A 349 5.43 5.02 -6.67
C GLU A 349 4.54 4.72 -7.88
N THR A 350 5.12 4.83 -9.08
CA THR A 350 4.51 4.32 -10.31
C THR A 350 4.93 2.87 -10.56
N VAL A 351 3.96 1.98 -10.78
CA VAL A 351 4.18 0.55 -11.05
C VAL A 351 3.44 0.07 -12.31
N LEU A 352 3.82 -1.11 -12.79
CA LEU A 352 3.24 -1.74 -13.98
C LEU A 352 2.00 -2.57 -13.60
N VAL A 353 0.97 -2.57 -14.46
CA VAL A 353 -0.16 -3.49 -14.33
C VAL A 353 0.01 -4.69 -15.27
N GLY A 354 0.26 -5.86 -14.67
CA GLY A 354 0.58 -7.09 -15.40
C GLY A 354 2.08 -7.38 -15.36
N LYS A 355 2.55 -8.20 -16.30
CA LYS A 355 3.98 -8.55 -16.39
C LYS A 355 4.74 -7.47 -17.19
N PRO A 356 6.07 -7.36 -17.05
CA PRO A 356 6.85 -6.39 -17.81
C PRO A 356 6.65 -6.48 -19.33
N GLU A 357 6.53 -7.68 -19.90
CA GLU A 357 6.26 -7.88 -21.33
C GLU A 357 4.92 -7.33 -21.82
N ASP A 358 4.01 -7.01 -20.90
CA ASP A 358 2.68 -6.51 -21.19
C ASP A 358 2.64 -4.98 -21.36
N VAL A 359 3.70 -4.31 -20.92
CA VAL A 359 3.82 -2.85 -20.98
C VAL A 359 4.78 -2.44 -22.10
N ASP A 360 4.43 -1.40 -22.84
CA ASP A 360 5.25 -0.90 -23.94
C ASP A 360 6.58 -0.28 -23.44
N GLU A 361 7.59 -0.29 -24.31
CA GLU A 361 8.94 0.20 -23.96
C GLU A 361 8.99 1.70 -23.64
N LYS A 362 8.11 2.53 -24.21
CA LYS A 362 8.09 3.97 -23.88
C LYS A 362 7.61 4.20 -22.45
N SER A 363 6.64 3.42 -22.00
CA SER A 363 6.17 3.46 -20.62
C SER A 363 7.23 2.96 -19.64
N LYS A 364 7.96 1.88 -19.95
CA LYS A 364 9.09 1.45 -19.12
C LYS A 364 10.19 2.50 -19.04
N HIS A 365 10.52 3.13 -20.18
CA HIS A 365 11.45 4.26 -20.25
C HIS A 365 10.99 5.42 -19.38
N LEU A 366 9.72 5.81 -19.47
CA LEU A 366 9.12 6.87 -18.66
C LEU A 366 9.28 6.60 -17.15
N LEU A 367 8.91 5.39 -16.68
CA LEU A 367 9.04 5.03 -15.27
C LEU A 367 10.50 5.12 -14.80
N LYS A 368 11.44 4.59 -15.60
CA LYS A 368 12.87 4.68 -15.30
C LYS A 368 13.33 6.14 -15.18
N VAL A 369 12.99 6.98 -16.16
CA VAL A 369 13.39 8.39 -16.18
C VAL A 369 12.79 9.16 -15.00
N ALA A 370 11.52 8.90 -14.65
CA ALA A 370 10.86 9.52 -13.50
C ALA A 370 11.55 9.15 -12.18
N LEU A 371 11.91 7.87 -12.01
CA LEU A 371 12.64 7.41 -10.82
C LEU A 371 14.05 8.01 -10.75
N GLU A 372 14.77 8.06 -11.87
CA GLU A 372 16.09 8.72 -11.95
C GLU A 372 15.99 10.23 -11.66
N CYS A 373 14.93 10.91 -12.12
CA CYS A 373 14.66 12.31 -11.81
C CYS A 373 14.51 12.55 -10.31
N LEU A 374 13.72 11.70 -9.61
CA LEU A 374 13.57 11.76 -8.16
C LEU A 374 14.94 11.67 -7.46
N TRP A 375 15.69 10.61 -7.75
CA TRP A 375 16.97 10.36 -7.08
C TRP A 375 18.02 11.42 -7.37
N ARG A 376 18.08 11.95 -8.60
CA ARG A 376 18.96 13.07 -8.91
C ARG A 376 18.58 14.35 -8.14
N GLY A 377 17.29 14.56 -7.87
CA GLY A 377 16.83 15.63 -6.98
C GLY A 377 17.27 15.41 -5.53
N ILE A 378 17.16 14.18 -5.03
CA ILE A 378 17.59 13.78 -3.69
C ILE A 378 19.11 13.90 -3.52
N ASP A 379 19.90 13.53 -4.53
CA ASP A 379 21.37 13.48 -4.46
C ASP A 379 22.04 14.83 -4.17
N ILE A 380 21.36 15.93 -4.48
CA ILE A 380 21.89 17.28 -4.20
C ILE A 380 21.46 17.83 -2.83
N VAL A 381 20.62 17.10 -2.09
CA VAL A 381 20.09 17.53 -0.79
C VAL A 381 21.20 17.46 0.26
N LYS A 382 21.58 18.63 0.74
CA LYS A 382 22.46 18.85 1.89
C LYS A 382 22.36 20.31 2.35
N PRO A 383 22.84 20.66 3.55
CA PRO A 383 22.83 22.04 4.01
C PRO A 383 23.49 23.01 3.01
N GLY A 384 22.81 24.13 2.75
CA GLY A 384 23.25 25.17 1.83
C GLY A 384 22.78 25.03 0.38
N THR A 385 22.35 23.84 -0.06
CA THR A 385 21.70 23.67 -1.38
C THR A 385 20.41 24.48 -1.44
N ARG A 386 20.13 25.15 -2.56
CA ARG A 386 18.89 25.92 -2.73
C ARG A 386 17.76 25.00 -3.22
N TYR A 387 16.56 25.18 -2.70
CA TYR A 387 15.39 24.38 -3.12
C TYR A 387 15.14 24.45 -4.62
N ARG A 388 15.33 25.63 -5.23
CA ARG A 388 15.16 25.82 -6.68
C ARG A 388 16.11 24.98 -7.54
N ASP A 389 17.24 24.53 -7.00
CA ASP A 389 18.27 23.81 -7.77
C ASP A 389 17.82 22.38 -8.10
N ILE A 390 16.87 21.82 -7.33
CA ILE A 390 16.23 20.53 -7.61
C ILE A 390 15.60 20.55 -9.01
N GLY A 391 14.82 21.59 -9.32
CA GLY A 391 14.16 21.68 -10.61
C GLY A 391 15.12 21.78 -11.80
N ASN A 392 16.32 22.34 -11.61
CA ASN A 392 17.34 22.37 -12.67
C ASN A 392 17.86 20.97 -13.00
N VAL A 393 18.15 20.17 -11.96
CA VAL A 393 18.68 18.81 -12.12
C VAL A 393 17.62 17.88 -12.72
N VAL A 394 16.39 17.94 -12.21
CA VAL A 394 15.26 17.15 -12.72
C VAL A 394 14.98 17.47 -14.19
N THR A 395 14.84 18.75 -14.54
CA THR A 395 14.57 19.15 -15.94
C THR A 395 15.69 18.77 -16.89
N SER A 396 16.94 18.89 -16.47
CA SER A 396 18.09 18.50 -17.28
C SER A 396 18.02 17.01 -17.64
N HIS A 397 17.71 16.15 -16.66
CA HIS A 397 17.60 14.71 -16.89
C HIS A 397 16.37 14.33 -17.72
N ALA A 398 15.20 14.87 -17.41
CA ALA A 398 13.97 14.60 -18.15
C ALA A 398 14.11 14.99 -19.64
N ASN A 399 14.59 16.21 -19.92
CA ASN A 399 14.74 16.69 -21.30
C ASN A 399 15.78 15.88 -22.09
N ALA A 400 16.85 15.41 -21.43
CA ALA A 400 17.87 14.58 -22.08
C ALA A 400 17.34 13.18 -22.46
N ASN A 401 16.19 12.79 -21.91
CA ASN A 401 15.54 11.51 -22.15
C ASN A 401 14.17 11.66 -22.83
N ASP A 402 14.00 12.74 -23.60
CA ASP A 402 12.79 13.03 -24.39
C ASP A 402 11.49 13.06 -23.56
N CYS A 403 11.58 13.46 -22.29
CA CYS A 403 10.44 13.65 -21.40
C CYS A 403 10.32 15.13 -20.98
N SER A 404 9.15 15.51 -20.46
CA SER A 404 8.91 16.86 -19.94
C SER A 404 8.51 16.84 -18.45
N VAL A 405 8.66 17.99 -17.78
CA VAL A 405 8.39 18.13 -16.34
C VAL A 405 7.17 19.02 -16.11
N VAL A 406 6.19 18.49 -15.37
CA VAL A 406 4.98 19.23 -14.95
C VAL A 406 5.35 20.44 -14.11
N LYS A 407 4.59 21.54 -14.26
CA LYS A 407 4.90 22.83 -13.63
C LYS A 407 3.88 23.33 -12.62
N THR A 408 2.71 22.71 -12.58
CA THR A 408 1.55 23.14 -11.79
C THR A 408 1.59 22.61 -10.35
N TYR A 409 2.31 21.52 -10.13
CA TYR A 409 2.48 20.84 -8.84
C TYR A 409 3.96 20.80 -8.44
N CYS A 410 4.23 20.71 -7.14
CA CYS A 410 5.58 20.78 -6.58
C CYS A 410 5.67 20.01 -5.27
N GLY A 411 6.88 19.59 -4.89
CA GLY A 411 7.15 19.11 -3.54
C GLY A 411 6.84 20.17 -2.48
N HIS A 412 6.71 19.73 -1.24
CA HIS A 412 6.30 20.59 -0.14
C HIS A 412 7.04 20.26 1.16
N GLY A 413 7.06 21.20 2.10
CA GLY A 413 7.36 20.90 3.48
C GLY A 413 6.29 20.00 4.06
N ILE A 414 6.70 19.06 4.91
CA ILE A 414 5.80 18.10 5.55
C ILE A 414 6.25 17.81 6.97
N ASN A 415 5.32 17.86 7.93
CA ASN A 415 5.59 17.60 9.34
C ASN A 415 4.27 17.40 10.08
N THR A 416 3.95 18.24 11.07
CA THR A 416 2.64 18.31 11.72
C THR A 416 1.56 18.87 10.79
N LEU A 417 1.97 19.51 9.70
CA LEU A 417 1.11 19.93 8.59
C LEU A 417 1.29 18.98 7.40
N PHE A 418 0.23 18.77 6.62
CA PHE A 418 0.29 17.95 5.42
C PHE A 418 1.11 18.68 4.35
N HIS A 419 0.77 19.95 4.08
CA HIS A 419 1.51 20.82 3.17
C HIS A 419 1.94 22.15 3.84
N CYS A 420 3.24 22.44 3.83
CA CYS A 420 3.80 23.71 4.29
C CYS A 420 5.05 24.12 3.51
N ALA A 421 5.73 25.21 3.91
CA ALA A 421 6.99 25.59 3.29
C ALA A 421 8.09 24.55 3.59
N PRO A 422 9.01 24.31 2.65
CA PRO A 422 9.20 24.98 1.36
C PRO A 422 8.28 24.43 0.24
N ASN A 423 7.96 25.26 -0.75
CA ASN A 423 7.53 24.73 -2.06
C ASN A 423 8.77 24.34 -2.87
N VAL A 424 8.77 23.15 -3.48
CA VAL A 424 9.92 22.55 -4.17
C VAL A 424 9.55 22.22 -5.63
N PRO A 425 9.61 23.19 -6.56
CA PRO A 425 9.27 22.96 -7.95
C PRO A 425 10.30 22.09 -8.67
N HIS A 426 9.81 21.17 -9.51
CA HIS A 426 10.63 20.20 -10.24
C HIS A 426 11.13 20.72 -11.61
N TYR A 427 10.70 21.91 -12.03
CA TYR A 427 11.11 22.51 -13.30
C TYR A 427 12.27 23.52 -13.16
N ALA A 428 13.12 23.63 -14.18
CA ALA A 428 14.26 24.54 -14.21
C ALA A 428 13.84 26.02 -14.22
N ASN A 429 14.73 26.89 -13.73
CA ASN A 429 14.51 28.35 -13.64
C ASN A 429 13.27 28.75 -12.82
N ASN A 430 12.83 27.88 -11.90
CA ASN A 430 11.82 28.23 -10.91
C ASN A 430 12.35 29.27 -9.92
N LYS A 431 11.43 29.88 -9.16
CA LYS A 431 11.72 30.97 -8.22
C LYS A 431 11.59 30.54 -6.76
N ALA A 432 11.71 29.25 -6.45
CA ALA A 432 11.63 28.78 -5.08
C ALA A 432 12.68 29.47 -4.20
N THR A 433 12.26 29.82 -3.00
CA THR A 433 13.06 30.57 -2.03
C THR A 433 13.70 29.64 -1.01
N GLY A 434 14.75 30.11 -0.36
CA GLY A 434 15.41 29.42 0.75
C GLY A 434 16.48 28.41 0.34
N SER A 435 17.21 27.97 1.35
CA SER A 435 18.25 26.95 1.27
C SER A 435 17.99 25.89 2.33
N MET A 436 18.35 24.65 2.02
CA MET A 436 18.22 23.52 2.92
C MET A 436 19.12 23.71 4.14
N LYS A 437 18.63 23.24 5.29
CA LYS A 437 19.37 23.17 6.55
C LYS A 437 19.05 21.85 7.23
N LYS A 438 19.91 21.44 8.15
CA LYS A 438 19.68 20.27 9.02
C LYS A 438 18.29 20.36 9.65
N GLY A 439 17.54 19.27 9.60
CA GLY A 439 16.22 19.14 10.22
C GLY A 439 15.06 19.64 9.36
N HIS A 440 15.31 20.29 8.21
CA HIS A 440 14.23 20.56 7.26
C HIS A 440 13.66 19.24 6.74
N SER A 441 12.35 19.07 6.87
CA SER A 441 11.56 17.96 6.32
C SER A 441 10.74 18.46 5.13
N PHE A 442 10.80 17.72 4.01
CA PHE A 442 10.09 18.06 2.78
C PHE A 442 10.01 16.86 1.84
N THR A 443 9.19 16.98 0.79
CA THR A 443 9.05 16.00 -0.29
C THR A 443 9.78 16.46 -1.55
N ILE A 444 10.23 15.49 -2.35
CA ILE A 444 10.57 15.67 -3.77
C ILE A 444 9.71 14.66 -4.52
N GLU A 445 8.91 15.12 -5.48
CA GLU A 445 7.82 14.35 -6.08
C GLU A 445 7.67 14.61 -7.61
N PRO A 446 8.73 14.50 -8.43
CA PRO A 446 8.69 14.92 -9.82
C PRO A 446 7.69 14.12 -10.64
N MET A 447 6.74 14.84 -11.26
CA MET A 447 5.83 14.32 -12.28
C MET A 447 6.45 14.55 -13.66
N ILE A 448 6.72 13.45 -14.36
CA ILE A 448 7.37 13.42 -15.67
C ILE A 448 6.38 12.90 -16.71
N ASN A 449 6.28 13.59 -17.85
CA ASN A 449 5.40 13.24 -18.95
C ASN A 449 6.22 12.76 -20.16
N LEU A 450 5.71 11.77 -20.91
CA LEU A 450 6.23 11.43 -22.24
C LEU A 450 5.96 12.53 -23.28
N GLY A 451 4.89 13.29 -23.08
CA GLY A 451 4.44 14.35 -23.98
C GLY A 451 4.77 15.74 -23.46
N GLU A 452 3.84 16.69 -23.64
CA GLU A 452 3.98 18.05 -23.14
C GLU A 452 3.75 18.17 -21.61
N TRP A 453 4.31 19.22 -21.00
CA TRP A 453 4.23 19.45 -19.55
C TRP A 453 2.88 19.97 -19.06
N ARG A 454 2.01 20.38 -19.99
CA ARG A 454 0.75 21.06 -19.65
C ARG A 454 -0.27 20.06 -19.13
N ASP A 455 -0.99 20.48 -18.13
CA ASP A 455 -2.07 19.74 -17.51
C ASP A 455 -3.45 20.35 -17.79
N VAL A 456 -4.48 19.54 -17.60
CA VAL A 456 -5.88 19.95 -17.52
C VAL A 456 -6.52 19.20 -16.35
N THR A 457 -7.30 19.89 -15.52
CA THR A 457 -8.06 19.27 -14.42
C THR A 457 -9.43 18.80 -14.90
N TRP A 458 -9.83 17.59 -14.51
CA TRP A 458 -11.16 17.05 -14.78
C TRP A 458 -12.28 17.78 -14.02
N PRO A 459 -13.57 17.58 -14.39
CA PRO A 459 -14.71 18.19 -13.70
C PRO A 459 -14.89 17.76 -12.25
N ASP A 460 -14.23 16.67 -11.83
CA ASP A 460 -14.17 16.27 -10.42
C ASP A 460 -13.39 17.27 -9.55
N GLY A 461 -12.61 18.16 -10.16
CA GLY A 461 -11.83 19.21 -9.51
C GLY A 461 -10.49 18.75 -8.91
N TRP A 462 -10.10 17.50 -9.12
CA TRP A 462 -8.91 16.88 -8.55
C TRP A 462 -8.01 16.23 -9.60
N THR A 463 -8.57 15.36 -10.45
CA THR A 463 -7.79 14.53 -11.38
C THR A 463 -7.08 15.42 -12.40
N ALA A 464 -5.76 15.53 -12.29
CA ALA A 464 -4.93 16.27 -13.21
C ALA A 464 -4.43 15.35 -14.31
N VAL A 465 -4.69 15.68 -15.58
CA VAL A 465 -4.26 14.85 -16.73
C VAL A 465 -3.35 15.64 -17.66
N THR A 466 -2.49 14.93 -18.40
CA THR A 466 -1.72 15.54 -19.48
C THR A 466 -2.66 16.11 -20.54
N LYS A 467 -2.32 17.29 -21.05
CA LYS A 467 -3.15 17.99 -22.04
C LYS A 467 -3.21 17.27 -23.39
N ASP A 468 -2.15 16.55 -23.74
CA ASP A 468 -2.03 15.81 -25.00
C ASP A 468 -2.43 14.32 -24.89
N GLY A 469 -2.83 13.86 -23.70
CA GLY A 469 -3.22 12.47 -23.45
C GLY A 469 -2.05 11.48 -23.38
N SER A 470 -0.80 11.96 -23.37
CA SER A 470 0.38 11.11 -23.16
C SER A 470 0.48 10.64 -21.71
N ARG A 471 1.15 9.51 -21.48
CA ARG A 471 1.36 8.95 -20.14
C ARG A 471 2.26 9.85 -19.27
N SER A 472 2.01 9.82 -17.96
CA SER A 472 2.77 10.47 -16.89
C SER A 472 3.22 9.44 -15.85
N ALA A 473 4.36 9.70 -15.20
CA ALA A 473 4.84 8.91 -14.08
C ALA A 473 5.39 9.82 -12.98
N GLN A 474 5.23 9.39 -11.74
CA GLN A 474 5.66 10.11 -10.55
C GLN A 474 6.27 9.13 -9.53
N TYR A 475 7.26 9.62 -8.79
CA TYR A 475 7.81 8.98 -7.61
C TYR A 475 8.05 10.05 -6.55
N GLU A 476 7.91 9.69 -5.29
CA GLU A 476 8.06 10.63 -4.19
C GLU A 476 8.68 10.01 -2.95
N HIS A 477 9.45 10.84 -2.24
CA HIS A 477 9.85 10.57 -0.88
C HIS A 477 9.72 11.78 0.04
N THR A 478 9.15 11.56 1.23
CA THR A 478 9.42 12.37 2.42
C THR A 478 10.84 12.13 2.92
N MET A 479 11.60 13.21 3.13
CA MET A 479 12.99 13.17 3.57
C MET A 479 13.33 14.26 4.59
N VAL A 480 14.45 14.09 5.30
CA VAL A 480 15.01 15.09 6.23
C VAL A 480 16.45 15.41 5.85
N CYS A 481 16.77 16.69 5.72
CA CYS A 481 18.14 17.15 5.51
C CYS A 481 18.99 16.92 6.78
N THR A 482 20.16 16.29 6.66
CA THR A 482 21.08 15.97 7.75
C THR A 482 22.22 17.01 7.83
N ASP A 483 23.28 16.72 8.60
CA ASP A 483 24.44 17.63 8.71
C ASP A 483 25.25 17.70 7.40
N ASP A 484 25.26 16.63 6.62
CA ASP A 484 26.10 16.44 5.45
C ASP A 484 25.36 15.88 4.22
N GLY A 485 24.06 15.59 4.34
CA GLY A 485 23.26 15.00 3.27
C GLY A 485 21.77 14.97 3.57
N VAL A 486 21.18 13.79 3.41
CA VAL A 486 19.74 13.55 3.50
C VAL A 486 19.45 12.16 4.06
N GLU A 487 18.40 12.06 4.86
CA GLU A 487 17.80 10.81 5.31
C GLU A 487 16.43 10.66 4.63
N VAL A 488 16.25 9.58 3.85
CA VAL A 488 14.99 9.29 3.15
C VAL A 488 14.10 8.47 4.07
N LEU A 489 13.08 9.09 4.66
CA LEU A 489 12.27 8.48 5.72
C LEU A 489 11.24 7.47 5.21
N THR A 490 10.88 7.57 3.93
CA THR A 490 9.93 6.71 3.22
C THR A 490 10.60 5.74 2.26
N ALA A 491 11.91 5.52 2.46
CA ALA A 491 12.68 4.52 1.71
C ALA A 491 11.99 3.16 1.79
N ARG A 492 12.24 2.32 0.77
CA ARG A 492 11.67 0.98 0.74
C ARG A 492 12.26 0.15 1.87
N LEU A 493 11.47 -0.81 2.34
CA LEU A 493 11.88 -1.78 3.34
C LEU A 493 12.41 -3.03 2.63
N PRO A 494 13.19 -3.89 3.31
CA PRO A 494 13.59 -5.18 2.75
C PRO A 494 12.42 -6.04 2.29
N THR A 495 11.24 -5.81 2.87
CA THR A 495 10.01 -6.53 2.56
C THR A 495 9.23 -5.91 1.40
N SER A 496 9.59 -4.72 0.89
CA SER A 496 8.83 -4.01 -0.13
C SER A 496 8.82 -4.76 -1.47
N PRO A 497 7.71 -4.75 -2.24
CA PRO A 497 7.56 -5.62 -3.42
C PRO A 497 8.49 -5.22 -4.57
N ALA A 498 9.22 -6.15 -5.19
CA ALA A 498 10.08 -5.84 -6.33
C ALA A 498 9.25 -5.44 -7.57
N VAL A 499 9.14 -4.14 -7.84
CA VAL A 499 8.25 -3.59 -8.90
C VAL A 499 8.98 -2.81 -10.00
N PHE A 500 10.31 -2.71 -9.92
CA PHE A 500 11.12 -2.00 -10.90
C PHE A 500 11.97 -2.99 -11.71
N PRO A 501 11.39 -3.63 -12.75
CA PRO A 501 12.11 -4.65 -13.54
C PRO A 501 13.32 -4.10 -14.31
N PHE A 502 13.45 -2.77 -14.37
CA PHE A 502 14.54 -2.04 -15.03
C PHE A 502 15.67 -1.65 -14.07
N VAL A 503 15.56 -1.99 -12.78
CA VAL A 503 16.63 -1.83 -11.78
C VAL A 503 17.17 -3.23 -11.50
N SER A 504 18.41 -3.54 -11.93
CA SER A 504 18.97 -4.89 -11.76
C SER A 504 19.44 -5.13 -10.32
N GLU A 505 19.17 -6.32 -9.76
CA GLU A 505 19.74 -6.76 -8.46
C GLU A 505 21.28 -6.87 -8.50
N THR A 506 21.88 -6.93 -9.70
CA THR A 506 23.31 -7.21 -9.92
C THR A 506 24.21 -5.97 -10.09
N GLU A 507 23.65 -4.76 -10.10
CA GLU A 507 24.44 -3.52 -10.15
C GLU A 507 24.93 -3.10 -8.75
N GLU A 508 25.64 -4.03 -8.08
CA GLU A 508 26.35 -3.81 -6.81
C GLU A 508 27.64 -2.99 -6.97
N SER A 509 27.84 -2.29 -8.10
CA SER A 509 29.05 -1.49 -8.30
C SER A 509 28.88 -0.08 -7.72
N SER A 510 29.16 0.02 -6.42
CA SER A 510 29.29 1.22 -5.58
C SER A 510 27.99 1.88 -5.13
N VAL A 511 27.85 1.98 -3.81
CA VAL A 511 26.82 2.76 -3.07
C VAL A 511 26.84 4.26 -3.45
N ASP A 512 27.87 4.69 -4.18
CA ASP A 512 28.05 6.05 -4.70
C ASP A 512 27.45 6.28 -6.10
N SER A 513 27.01 5.22 -6.80
CA SER A 513 26.33 5.34 -8.09
C SER A 513 24.81 5.52 -7.93
N LEU A 514 24.18 6.28 -8.83
CA LEU A 514 22.71 6.46 -8.88
C LEU A 514 21.98 5.11 -8.87
N THR A 515 22.49 4.15 -9.64
CA THR A 515 22.02 2.76 -9.71
C THR A 515 22.23 1.99 -8.41
N GLY A 516 23.35 2.18 -7.71
CA GLY A 516 23.61 1.58 -6.41
C GLY A 516 22.72 2.12 -5.28
N ARG A 517 22.35 3.41 -5.31
CA ARG A 517 21.37 4.00 -4.38
C ARG A 517 19.95 3.61 -4.71
N MET A 518 19.60 3.54 -6.00
CA MET A 518 18.33 2.98 -6.46
C MET A 518 18.20 1.52 -6.04
N ALA A 519 19.26 0.71 -6.16
CA ALA A 519 19.29 -0.67 -5.71
C ALA A 519 19.22 -0.79 -4.18
N ALA A 520 20.00 -0.01 -3.42
CA ALA A 520 19.97 -0.01 -1.95
C ALA A 520 18.68 0.58 -1.35
N ALA A 521 17.92 1.34 -2.13
CA ALA A 521 16.58 1.79 -1.79
C ALA A 521 15.49 0.91 -2.40
N THR A 522 15.83 -0.16 -3.13
CA THR A 522 14.91 -1.16 -3.71
C THR A 522 15.03 -2.53 -3.03
N LEU A 523 16.23 -2.87 -2.55
CA LEU A 523 16.59 -3.98 -1.64
C LEU A 523 16.40 -3.57 -0.18
#